data_AF-A0A9R0QCF0-F1
#
_entry.id   AF-A0A9R0QCF0-F1
#
_cell.length_a   1.000
_cell.length_b   1.000
_cell.length_c   1.000
_cell.angle_alpha   90.00
_cell.angle_beta   90.00
_cell.angle_gamma   90.00
#
_symmetry.space_group_name_H-M   'P 1'
#
loop_
_entity.id
_entity.type
_entity.pdbx_description
1 polymer ?
#
loop_
_entity_poly.entity_id
_entity_poly.type
_entity_poly.pdbx_seq_one_letter_code
_entity_poly.pdbx_strand_id
1 'polypeptide(L)'
;MAESTVKAVVGNVSNLAVQETSLLCGVTLEVECLKNELERLKWYLKSADAKWRSGDDRVATWVSQIKAVSYEAENVIEVTDYMGKRNRLKKGFLGAISRYAHLPGDLITLHKVGVEIKRVRRKLDEIFQSAERLKFILDSSVVDDKVHVDGESQQEYGLMYENIEDDFVMVGFEDEYEEIVDKLVDIDKDLSVVSIVAMGGAGKTTLARKVYSSSIVEQHFEKIAWVTVSEKYKGIDLMKDIMKQLMGTRGDSLEQMEEYEVGKKTHDFLLHRRYLVVLDDVWETNTWDQINRKVKAFPNASNGSRILLTTRKEDVANHIQMPTHVHHLKKLDEDESWKLFNSKALPSYIRRTIIDVYEFEELGRNLARKCDGLPLALAVLGGYLSRNLNTQTWCDILLDWPSTKNGQMMREILARSYKDLANHHLRSCYLYFAAFPEDYKISVLALIEVWIAERFIPHLPNHKLEETAHKYVLELAQRNLVQVIERSEVHGCILTVRIHDILRDWCIEEARQDGFLDVINKTAG
;
A
#
# COMPACT_ATOMS: atom_id res chain seq x y z
N MET A 1 -37.91 17.16 -58.05
CA MET A 1 -38.20 16.46 -56.78
C MET A 1 -36.95 15.91 -56.12
N ALA A 2 -36.11 15.10 -56.79
CA ALA A 2 -34.87 14.60 -56.17
C ALA A 2 -33.90 15.72 -55.69
N GLU A 3 -33.76 16.79 -56.47
CA GLU A 3 -32.88 17.93 -56.11
C GLU A 3 -33.38 18.71 -54.87
N SER A 4 -34.69 18.86 -54.70
CA SER A 4 -35.26 19.54 -53.51
C SER A 4 -35.12 18.68 -52.25
N THR A 5 -35.25 17.35 -52.38
CA THR A 5 -35.02 16.41 -51.28
C THR A 5 -33.55 16.37 -50.88
N VAL A 6 -32.62 16.41 -51.85
CA VAL A 6 -31.17 16.50 -51.57
C VAL A 6 -30.82 17.84 -50.92
N LYS A 7 -31.36 18.97 -51.38
CA LYS A 7 -31.18 20.29 -50.73
C LYS A 7 -31.72 20.33 -49.29
N ALA A 8 -32.87 19.71 -49.03
CA ALA A 8 -33.44 19.63 -47.69
C ALA A 8 -32.58 18.78 -46.74
N VAL A 9 -32.07 17.64 -47.21
CA VAL A 9 -31.16 16.78 -46.44
C VAL A 9 -29.82 17.49 -46.19
N VAL A 10 -29.24 18.15 -47.20
CA VAL A 10 -28.00 18.94 -47.05
C VAL A 10 -28.19 20.12 -46.10
N GLY A 11 -29.35 20.80 -46.14
CA GLY A 11 -29.69 21.88 -45.21
C GLY A 11 -29.83 21.39 -43.77
N ASN A 12 -30.47 20.24 -43.56
CA ASN A 12 -30.59 19.63 -42.23
C ASN A 12 -29.24 19.15 -41.68
N VAL A 13 -28.39 18.54 -42.52
CA VAL A 13 -27.03 18.15 -42.13
C VAL A 13 -26.17 19.38 -41.81
N SER A 14 -26.32 20.47 -42.57
CA SER A 14 -25.60 21.73 -42.31
C SER A 14 -26.04 22.37 -40.99
N ASN A 15 -27.35 22.40 -40.70
CA ASN A 15 -27.88 22.93 -39.45
C ASN A 15 -27.45 22.08 -38.24
N LEU A 16 -27.48 20.75 -38.37
CA LEU A 16 -27.01 19.85 -37.33
C LEU A 16 -25.49 19.98 -37.11
N ALA A 17 -24.70 20.13 -38.18
CA ALA A 17 -23.26 20.40 -38.08
C ALA A 17 -22.98 21.75 -37.40
N VAL A 18 -23.74 22.81 -37.71
CA VAL A 18 -23.61 24.12 -37.05
C VAL A 18 -23.99 24.04 -35.57
N GLN A 19 -25.06 23.32 -35.22
CA GLN A 19 -25.46 23.11 -33.83
C GLN A 19 -24.42 22.31 -33.05
N GLU A 20 -23.90 21.23 -33.62
CA GLU A 20 -22.81 20.44 -33.04
C GLU A 20 -21.55 21.29 -32.86
N THR A 21 -21.16 22.08 -33.86
CA THR A 21 -19.98 22.96 -33.78
C THR A 21 -20.17 24.05 -32.70
N SER A 22 -21.37 24.63 -32.60
CA SER A 22 -21.71 25.62 -31.58
C SER A 22 -21.71 25.02 -30.17
N LEU A 23 -22.26 23.81 -29.99
CA LEU A 23 -22.27 23.10 -28.72
C LEU A 23 -20.86 22.63 -28.33
N LEU A 24 -20.07 22.14 -29.29
CA LEU A 24 -18.67 21.78 -29.09
C LEU A 24 -17.85 23.02 -28.67
N CYS A 25 -17.98 24.15 -29.37
CA CYS A 25 -17.32 25.40 -28.98
C CYS A 25 -17.76 25.87 -27.58
N GLY A 26 -19.06 25.83 -27.29
CA GLY A 26 -19.60 26.19 -25.98
C GLY A 26 -19.06 25.30 -24.86
N VAL A 27 -19.12 23.98 -25.02
CA VAL A 27 -18.59 23.01 -24.05
C VAL A 27 -17.08 23.15 -23.92
N THR A 28 -16.33 23.37 -25.01
CA THR A 28 -14.87 23.56 -24.95
C THR A 28 -14.50 24.80 -24.13
N LEU A 29 -15.20 25.92 -24.33
CA LEU A 29 -15.02 27.13 -23.53
C LEU A 29 -15.40 26.91 -22.06
N GLU A 30 -16.48 26.17 -21.80
CA GLU A 30 -16.90 25.82 -20.43
C GLU A 30 -15.87 24.90 -19.74
N VAL A 31 -15.29 23.94 -20.45
CA VAL A 31 -14.19 23.09 -19.96
C VAL A 31 -12.94 23.92 -19.66
N GLU A 32 -12.56 24.83 -20.55
CA GLU A 32 -11.41 25.72 -20.35
C GLU A 32 -11.62 26.65 -19.14
N CYS A 33 -12.84 27.17 -18.98
CA CYS A 33 -13.19 27.97 -17.82
C CYS A 33 -13.14 27.14 -16.51
N LEU A 34 -13.68 25.93 -16.52
CA LEU A 34 -13.63 25.01 -15.38
C LEU A 34 -12.17 24.67 -15.03
N LYS A 35 -11.33 24.42 -16.03
CA LYS A 35 -9.89 24.18 -15.83
C LYS A 35 -9.21 25.36 -15.14
N ASN A 36 -9.50 26.59 -15.58
CA ASN A 36 -8.95 27.80 -14.95
C ASN A 36 -9.44 27.96 -13.50
N GLU A 37 -10.68 27.59 -13.19
CA GLU A 37 -11.22 27.59 -11.83
C GLU A 37 -10.53 26.54 -10.94
N LEU A 38 -10.31 25.33 -11.45
CA LEU A 38 -9.54 24.29 -10.76
C LEU A 38 -8.07 24.70 -10.51
N GLU A 39 -7.45 25.40 -11.46
CA GLU A 39 -6.09 25.93 -11.27
C GLU A 39 -6.03 26.98 -10.15
N ARG A 40 -7.06 27.82 -10.01
CA ARG A 40 -7.17 28.75 -8.88
C ARG A 40 -7.33 28.00 -7.56
N LEU A 41 -8.18 26.96 -7.52
CA LEU A 41 -8.37 26.12 -6.33
C LEU A 41 -7.08 25.46 -5.87
N LYS A 42 -6.19 25.05 -6.80
CA LYS A 42 -4.88 24.49 -6.45
C LYS A 42 -4.06 25.43 -5.56
N TRP A 43 -4.07 26.73 -5.84
CA TRP A 43 -3.38 27.74 -5.03
C TRP A 43 -4.03 27.94 -3.64
N TYR A 44 -5.36 27.89 -3.58
CA TYR A 44 -6.10 27.94 -2.31
C TYR A 44 -5.88 26.70 -1.44
N LEU A 45 -5.85 25.50 -2.03
CA LEU A 45 -5.57 24.27 -1.31
C LEU A 45 -4.14 24.26 -0.74
N LYS A 46 -3.14 24.73 -1.50
CA LYS A 46 -1.75 24.82 -1.03
C LYS A 46 -1.61 25.66 0.25
N SER A 47 -2.41 26.72 0.39
CA SER A 47 -2.41 27.60 1.57
C SER A 47 -3.30 27.09 2.71
N ALA A 48 -4.32 26.28 2.40
CA ALA A 48 -5.19 25.64 3.39
C ALA A 48 -4.58 24.35 4.00
N ASP A 49 -3.72 23.63 3.27
CA ASP A 49 -3.11 22.35 3.68
C ASP A 49 -2.25 22.49 4.96
N ALA A 50 -1.70 23.68 5.21
CA ALA A 50 -0.98 24.02 6.43
C ALA A 50 -1.90 24.18 7.66
N LYS A 51 -3.13 24.68 7.47
CA LYS A 51 -4.12 24.87 8.55
C LYS A 51 -4.99 23.64 8.79
N TRP A 52 -5.28 22.88 7.73
CA TRP A 52 -6.06 21.65 7.79
C TRP A 52 -5.48 20.65 8.81
N ARG A 53 -4.15 20.51 8.85
CA ARG A 53 -3.45 19.59 9.76
C ARG A 53 -3.26 20.12 11.19
N SER A 54 -3.78 21.32 11.50
CA SER A 54 -3.81 21.88 12.86
C SER A 54 -5.05 21.48 13.67
N GLY A 55 -5.97 20.71 13.06
CA GLY A 55 -7.17 20.17 13.73
C GLY A 55 -8.41 21.08 13.68
N ASP A 56 -8.50 22.03 12.73
CA ASP A 56 -9.72 22.82 12.55
C ASP A 56 -10.73 22.07 11.66
N ASP A 57 -11.76 21.51 12.30
CA ASP A 57 -12.86 20.75 11.65
C ASP A 57 -13.54 21.51 10.49
N ARG A 58 -13.51 22.85 10.51
CA ARG A 58 -14.10 23.68 9.45
C ARG A 58 -13.24 23.67 8.19
N VAL A 59 -11.92 23.70 8.35
CA VAL A 59 -10.97 23.58 7.22
C VAL A 59 -11.05 22.18 6.64
N ALA A 60 -11.18 21.14 7.48
CA ALA A 60 -11.33 19.76 7.03
C ALA A 60 -12.59 19.54 6.19
N THR A 61 -13.74 20.04 6.66
CA THR A 61 -15.00 19.98 5.92
C THR A 61 -14.88 20.68 4.57
N TRP A 62 -14.21 21.83 4.53
CA TRP A 62 -14.04 22.63 3.32
C TRP A 62 -13.11 21.97 2.29
N VAL A 63 -11.95 21.45 2.73
CA VAL A 63 -11.01 20.71 1.88
C VAL A 63 -11.67 19.46 1.29
N SER A 64 -12.47 18.74 2.07
CA SER A 64 -13.23 17.57 1.60
C SER A 64 -14.23 17.94 0.48
N GLN A 65 -14.95 19.05 0.64
CA GLN A 65 -15.88 19.55 -0.39
C GLN A 65 -15.15 19.91 -1.70
N ILE A 66 -13.99 20.58 -1.62
CA ILE A 66 -13.18 20.91 -2.80
C ILE A 66 -12.69 19.65 -3.50
N LYS A 67 -12.19 18.65 -2.75
CA LYS A 67 -11.74 17.36 -3.31
C LYS A 67 -12.89 16.67 -4.07
N ALA A 68 -14.07 16.57 -3.45
CA ALA A 68 -15.25 15.95 -4.07
C ALA A 68 -15.65 16.64 -5.39
N VAL A 69 -15.67 17.98 -5.42
CA VAL A 69 -16.03 18.73 -6.65
C VAL A 69 -14.93 18.63 -7.71
N SER A 70 -13.67 18.50 -7.31
CA SER A 70 -12.54 18.29 -8.24
C SER A 70 -12.64 16.93 -8.94
N TYR A 71 -13.03 15.86 -8.24
CA TYR A 71 -13.29 14.55 -8.86
C TYR A 71 -14.49 14.59 -9.81
N GLU A 72 -15.57 15.28 -9.45
CA GLU A 72 -16.70 15.50 -10.37
C GLU A 72 -16.26 16.26 -11.64
N ALA A 73 -15.41 17.27 -11.49
CA ALA A 73 -14.86 18.03 -12.60
C ALA A 73 -13.99 17.16 -13.52
N GLU A 74 -13.10 16.33 -12.96
CA GLU A 74 -12.25 15.42 -13.74
C GLU A 74 -13.09 14.44 -14.57
N ASN A 75 -14.10 13.81 -13.97
CA ASN A 75 -15.01 12.90 -14.66
C ASN A 75 -15.68 13.57 -15.88
N VAL A 76 -16.10 14.83 -15.72
CA VAL A 76 -16.75 15.59 -16.80
C VAL A 76 -15.75 15.98 -17.89
N ILE A 77 -14.53 16.38 -17.51
CA ILE A 77 -13.46 16.71 -18.46
C ILE A 77 -13.02 15.47 -19.25
N GLU A 78 -12.91 14.30 -18.62
CA GLU A 78 -12.49 13.06 -19.27
C GLU A 78 -13.46 12.63 -20.38
N VAL A 79 -14.77 12.77 -20.17
CA VAL A 79 -15.79 12.50 -21.19
C VAL A 79 -15.57 13.39 -22.43
N THR A 80 -15.23 14.67 -22.23
CA THR A 80 -14.94 15.58 -23.35
C THR A 80 -13.65 15.26 -24.09
N ASP A 81 -12.59 14.89 -23.37
CA ASP A 81 -11.30 14.51 -23.96
C ASP A 81 -11.41 13.20 -24.75
N TYR A 82 -12.17 12.22 -24.25
CA TYR A 82 -12.49 10.99 -24.97
C TYR A 82 -13.22 11.28 -26.29
N MET A 83 -14.26 12.12 -26.27
CA MET A 83 -14.99 12.53 -27.47
C MET A 83 -14.07 13.26 -28.47
N GLY A 84 -13.20 14.15 -27.98
CA GLY A 84 -12.22 14.87 -28.79
C GLY A 84 -11.20 13.95 -29.48
N LYS A 85 -10.61 12.99 -28.74
CA LYS A 85 -9.64 12.01 -29.27
C LYS A 85 -10.27 11.06 -30.29
N ARG A 86 -11.50 10.60 -30.04
CA ARG A 86 -12.28 9.75 -30.96
C ARG A 86 -12.57 10.44 -32.30
N ASN A 87 -12.86 11.73 -32.28
CA ASN A 87 -13.10 12.52 -33.51
C ASN A 87 -11.84 12.73 -34.36
N ARG A 88 -10.64 12.64 -33.76
CA ARG A 88 -9.35 12.74 -34.47
C ARG A 88 -8.95 11.44 -35.18
N LEU A 89 -9.49 10.28 -34.80
CA LEU A 89 -9.12 8.96 -35.31
C LEU A 89 -9.79 8.53 -36.62
N LYS A 90 -10.71 9.33 -37.19
CA LYS A 90 -11.49 8.95 -38.39
C LYS A 90 -11.16 9.84 -39.59
N LYS A 91 -10.20 9.43 -40.43
CA LYS A 91 -9.93 10.04 -41.74
C LYS A 91 -10.61 9.24 -42.87
N GLY A 92 -11.22 9.94 -43.83
CA GLY A 92 -11.85 9.37 -45.04
C GLY A 92 -13.38 9.49 -45.11
N PHE A 93 -13.97 9.22 -46.29
CA PHE A 93 -15.41 9.38 -46.60
C PHE A 93 -16.32 8.51 -45.70
N LEU A 94 -15.94 7.25 -45.43
CA LEU A 94 -16.64 6.37 -44.47
C LEU A 94 -16.53 6.87 -43.02
N GLY A 95 -15.42 7.53 -42.67
CA GLY A 95 -15.23 8.19 -41.37
C GLY A 95 -16.10 9.44 -41.21
N ALA A 96 -16.47 10.13 -42.29
CA ALA A 96 -17.46 11.21 -42.27
C ALA A 96 -18.87 10.65 -42.01
N ILE A 97 -19.30 9.63 -42.73
CA ILE A 97 -20.63 9.02 -42.56
C ILE A 97 -20.82 8.43 -41.14
N SER A 98 -19.78 7.81 -40.58
CA SER A 98 -19.78 7.32 -39.20
C SER A 98 -19.85 8.45 -38.15
N ARG A 99 -19.35 9.67 -38.43
CA ARG A 99 -19.53 10.85 -37.56
C ARG A 99 -21.00 11.31 -37.57
N TYR A 100 -21.64 11.32 -38.75
CA TYR A 100 -23.03 11.78 -38.88
C TYR A 100 -24.08 10.77 -38.37
N ALA A 101 -23.78 9.47 -38.34
CA ALA A 101 -24.71 8.44 -37.84
C ALA A 101 -24.93 8.49 -36.32
N HIS A 102 -24.02 9.11 -35.55
CA HIS A 102 -24.09 9.20 -34.09
C HIS A 102 -24.34 10.63 -33.57
N LEU A 103 -24.43 11.62 -34.47
CA LEU A 103 -24.66 13.04 -34.14
C LEU A 103 -25.77 13.27 -33.09
N PRO A 104 -26.95 12.61 -33.16
CA PRO A 104 -27.99 12.81 -32.15
C PRO A 104 -27.54 12.35 -30.75
N GLY A 105 -26.85 11.20 -30.66
CA GLY A 105 -26.31 10.68 -29.40
C GLY A 105 -25.15 11.52 -28.87
N ASP A 106 -24.28 11.99 -29.76
CA ASP A 106 -23.14 12.84 -29.41
C ASP A 106 -23.59 14.25 -28.98
N LEU A 107 -24.61 14.82 -29.63
CA LEU A 107 -25.26 16.07 -29.22
C LEU A 107 -25.93 15.96 -27.85
N ILE A 108 -26.65 14.85 -27.60
CA ILE A 108 -27.25 14.57 -26.28
C ILE A 108 -26.15 14.45 -25.23
N THR A 109 -25.04 13.79 -25.56
CA THR A 109 -23.90 13.63 -24.63
C THR A 109 -23.20 14.95 -24.36
N LEU A 110 -22.94 15.78 -25.37
CA LEU A 110 -22.35 17.12 -25.23
C LEU A 110 -23.26 18.05 -24.41
N HIS A 111 -24.58 17.99 -24.65
CA HIS A 111 -25.54 18.75 -23.86
C HIS A 111 -25.53 18.31 -22.39
N LYS A 112 -25.50 16.98 -22.15
CA LYS A 112 -25.40 16.42 -20.79
C LYS A 112 -24.10 16.86 -20.10
N VAL A 113 -22.96 16.81 -20.80
CA VAL A 113 -21.68 17.33 -20.30
C VAL A 113 -21.80 18.81 -19.95
N GLY A 114 -22.32 19.66 -20.84
CA GLY A 114 -22.47 21.10 -20.55
C GLY A 114 -23.36 21.38 -19.34
N VAL A 115 -24.42 20.58 -19.13
CA VAL A 115 -25.25 20.65 -17.92
C VAL A 115 -24.45 20.27 -16.67
N GLU A 116 -23.67 19.19 -16.72
CA GLU A 116 -22.82 18.78 -15.58
C GLU A 116 -21.69 19.79 -15.31
N ILE A 117 -21.05 20.39 -16.33
CA ILE A 117 -20.05 21.46 -16.13
C ILE A 117 -20.69 22.63 -15.37
N LYS A 118 -21.87 23.09 -15.79
CA LYS A 118 -22.59 24.17 -15.08
C LYS A 118 -22.93 23.80 -13.65
N ARG A 119 -23.27 22.54 -13.40
CA ARG A 119 -23.54 22.03 -12.05
C ARG A 119 -22.29 22.04 -11.17
N VAL A 120 -21.15 21.58 -11.69
CA VAL A 120 -19.85 21.59 -11.00
C VAL A 120 -19.45 23.03 -10.67
N ARG A 121 -19.55 23.95 -11.62
CA ARG A 121 -19.25 25.37 -11.39
C ARG A 121 -20.12 26.00 -10.31
N ARG A 122 -21.43 25.73 -10.32
CA ARG A 122 -22.33 26.21 -9.26
C ARG A 122 -21.93 25.70 -7.88
N LYS A 123 -21.51 24.43 -7.76
CA LYS A 123 -21.00 23.89 -6.50
C LYS A 123 -19.70 24.61 -6.07
N LEU A 124 -18.79 24.90 -7.01
CA LEU A 124 -17.59 25.66 -6.73
C LEU A 124 -17.91 27.08 -6.22
N ASP A 125 -18.84 27.78 -6.88
CA ASP A 125 -19.27 29.12 -6.46
C ASP A 125 -19.88 29.11 -5.05
N GLU A 126 -20.72 28.11 -4.74
CA GLU A 126 -21.31 27.92 -3.41
C GLU A 126 -20.22 27.69 -2.35
N ILE A 127 -19.19 26.87 -2.66
CA ILE A 127 -18.04 26.61 -1.79
C ILE A 127 -17.22 27.89 -1.56
N PHE A 128 -16.92 28.67 -2.60
CA PHE A 128 -16.18 29.93 -2.48
C PHE A 128 -16.94 30.97 -1.64
N GLN A 129 -18.23 31.15 -1.92
CA GLN A 129 -19.06 32.08 -1.14
C GLN A 129 -19.21 31.65 0.32
N SER A 130 -19.16 30.35 0.62
CA SER A 130 -19.15 29.85 2.00
C SER A 130 -17.83 30.14 2.70
N ALA A 131 -16.70 30.04 1.99
CA ALA A 131 -15.36 30.32 2.52
C ALA A 131 -15.18 31.81 2.89
N GLU A 132 -15.63 32.70 2.00
CA GLU A 132 -15.61 34.15 2.25
C GLU A 132 -16.48 34.55 3.44
N ARG A 133 -17.68 33.95 3.55
CA ARG A 133 -18.61 34.20 4.67
C ARG A 133 -18.06 33.75 6.02
N LEU A 134 -17.27 32.68 6.04
CA LEU A 134 -16.67 32.14 7.25
C LEU A 134 -15.40 32.88 7.69
N LYS A 135 -14.96 33.92 6.96
CA LYS A 135 -13.70 34.64 7.19
C LYS A 135 -12.54 33.68 7.44
N PHE A 136 -12.32 32.72 6.54
CA PHE A 136 -11.03 32.01 6.52
C PHE A 136 -9.94 33.03 6.23
N ILE A 137 -9.33 33.61 7.27
CA ILE A 137 -8.20 34.52 7.14
C ILE A 137 -7.04 33.69 6.60
N LEU A 138 -6.86 33.73 5.29
CA LEU A 138 -5.66 33.28 4.61
C LEU A 138 -4.64 34.42 4.75
N ASP A 139 -3.91 34.44 5.87
CA ASP A 139 -2.72 35.27 5.96
C ASP A 139 -1.73 34.75 4.93
N SER A 140 -1.47 35.58 3.94
CA SER A 140 -0.45 35.38 2.92
C SER A 140 0.94 35.55 3.55
N SER A 141 1.37 34.59 4.36
CA SER A 141 2.81 34.36 4.51
C SER A 141 3.25 33.57 3.28
N VAL A 142 3.68 34.31 2.26
CA VAL A 142 4.36 33.76 1.09
C VAL A 142 5.65 33.10 1.60
N VAL A 143 5.59 31.79 1.87
CA VAL A 143 6.79 30.95 1.80
C VAL A 143 6.98 30.69 0.32
N ASP A 144 7.92 31.42 -0.27
CA ASP A 144 8.40 31.25 -1.63
C ASP A 144 9.09 29.89 -1.73
N ASP A 145 8.31 28.82 -1.76
CA ASP A 145 8.77 27.54 -2.31
C ASP A 145 8.80 27.72 -3.82
N LYS A 146 9.84 28.42 -4.28
CA LYS A 146 10.37 28.19 -5.62
C LYS A 146 10.53 26.69 -5.70
N VAL A 147 9.82 26.08 -6.64
CA VAL A 147 10.22 24.79 -7.16
C VAL A 147 11.60 25.03 -7.80
N HIS A 148 12.65 25.00 -6.98
CA HIS A 148 13.93 24.49 -7.42
C HIS A 148 13.64 23.03 -7.73
N VAL A 149 13.31 22.77 -9.00
CA VAL A 149 13.84 21.56 -9.62
C VAL A 149 15.33 21.80 -9.62
N ASP A 150 15.96 21.51 -8.48
CA ASP A 150 17.40 21.46 -8.46
C ASP A 150 17.74 20.41 -9.50
N GLY A 151 18.61 20.79 -10.43
CA GLY A 151 19.20 19.85 -11.36
C GLY A 151 20.14 18.97 -10.55
N GLU A 152 19.59 18.11 -9.69
CA GLU A 152 20.35 17.11 -8.98
C GLU A 152 20.89 16.16 -10.03
N SER A 153 22.17 16.37 -10.27
CA SER A 153 23.02 15.64 -11.18
C SER A 153 22.70 14.14 -11.16
N GLN A 154 22.66 13.54 -12.34
CA GLN A 154 22.58 12.10 -12.56
C GLN A 154 23.70 11.29 -11.85
N GLN A 155 24.62 11.95 -11.14
CA GLN A 155 25.76 11.35 -10.45
C GLN A 155 25.45 10.81 -9.05
N GLU A 156 24.42 11.27 -8.34
CA GLU A 156 24.08 10.70 -7.02
C GLU A 156 23.22 9.42 -7.08
N TYR A 157 22.42 9.28 -8.14
CA TYR A 157 21.54 8.11 -8.31
C TYR A 157 22.22 6.90 -8.96
N GLY A 158 23.39 7.10 -9.60
CA GLY A 158 24.16 6.02 -10.22
C GLY A 158 24.76 5.03 -9.22
N LEU A 159 25.00 5.48 -7.98
CA LEU A 159 25.50 4.63 -6.88
C LEU A 159 24.38 3.88 -6.13
N MET A 160 23.10 4.18 -6.41
CA MET A 160 21.94 3.63 -5.68
C MET A 160 21.55 2.20 -6.13
N TYR A 161 22.06 1.74 -7.28
CA TYR A 161 21.86 0.37 -7.77
C TYR A 161 22.93 -0.61 -7.26
N GLU A 162 24.02 -0.13 -6.66
CA GLU A 162 25.08 -0.98 -6.14
C GLU A 162 24.76 -1.43 -4.71
N ASN A 163 24.36 -2.69 -4.60
CA ASN A 163 24.34 -3.49 -3.37
C ASN A 163 23.41 -2.99 -2.27
N ILE A 164 22.10 -2.99 -2.55
CA ILE A 164 21.15 -3.31 -1.48
C ILE A 164 21.21 -4.84 -1.31
N GLU A 165 22.26 -5.33 -0.67
CA GLU A 165 22.21 -6.59 0.05
C GLU A 165 21.23 -6.37 1.21
N ASP A 166 19.93 -6.45 0.92
CA ASP A 166 18.95 -6.84 1.94
C ASP A 166 19.14 -8.35 2.15
N ASP A 167 20.32 -8.75 2.63
CA ASP A 167 20.35 -9.90 3.50
C ASP A 167 19.43 -9.51 4.65
N PHE A 168 18.36 -10.28 4.84
CA PHE A 168 17.52 -10.23 6.02
C PHE A 168 18.39 -10.56 7.24
N VAL A 169 19.27 -9.64 7.63
CA VAL A 169 20.09 -9.77 8.84
C VAL A 169 19.12 -9.54 9.99
N MET A 170 18.52 -10.64 10.42
CA MET A 170 17.81 -10.70 11.68
C MET A 170 18.80 -10.35 12.78
N VAL A 171 18.43 -9.41 13.63
CA VAL A 171 19.25 -8.91 14.73
C VAL A 171 18.55 -9.25 16.04
N GLY A 172 19.24 -9.88 16.97
CA GLY A 172 18.84 -9.99 18.38
C GLY A 172 17.79 -11.05 18.68
N PHE A 173 17.69 -12.05 17.82
CA PHE A 173 16.73 -13.14 17.98
C PHE A 173 17.41 -14.50 17.71
N GLU A 174 18.72 -14.57 17.91
CA GLU A 174 19.54 -15.76 17.71
C GLU A 174 19.16 -16.85 18.71
N ASP A 175 19.04 -16.51 20.00
CA ASP A 175 18.68 -17.45 21.07
C ASP A 175 17.25 -17.97 20.89
N GLU A 176 16.30 -17.08 20.58
CA GLU A 176 14.91 -17.45 20.29
C GLU A 176 14.79 -18.33 19.04
N TYR A 177 15.61 -18.07 18.02
CA TYR A 177 15.69 -18.91 16.83
C TYR A 177 16.15 -20.33 17.19
N GLU A 178 17.23 -20.48 17.98
CA GLU A 178 17.73 -21.78 18.41
C GLU A 178 16.68 -22.52 19.26
N GLU A 179 16.07 -21.84 20.24
CA GLU A 179 15.03 -22.41 21.09
C GLU A 179 13.86 -22.97 20.27
N ILE A 180 13.34 -22.19 19.31
CA ILE A 180 12.20 -22.60 18.50
C ILE A 180 12.57 -23.75 17.56
N VAL A 181 13.75 -23.71 16.94
CA VAL A 181 14.23 -24.82 16.09
C VAL A 181 14.31 -26.11 16.92
N ASP A 182 14.92 -26.06 18.09
CA ASP A 182 15.06 -27.22 18.99
C ASP A 182 13.70 -27.79 19.39
N LYS A 183 12.71 -26.94 19.69
CA LYS A 183 11.34 -27.38 20.00
C LYS A 183 10.62 -27.99 18.80
N LEU A 184 10.89 -27.50 17.59
CA LEU A 184 10.32 -28.08 16.38
C LEU A 184 10.93 -29.44 16.06
N VAL A 185 12.24 -29.63 16.26
CA VAL A 185 12.95 -30.88 15.92
C VAL A 185 13.14 -31.83 17.10
N ASP A 186 12.41 -31.63 18.19
CA ASP A 186 12.46 -32.43 19.42
C ASP A 186 12.20 -33.93 19.15
N ILE A 187 12.74 -34.77 20.03
CA ILE A 187 12.63 -36.24 20.04
C ILE A 187 11.19 -36.68 20.30
N ASP A 188 10.37 -35.83 20.95
CA ASP A 188 8.96 -36.13 21.18
C ASP A 188 8.23 -36.41 19.86
N LYS A 189 7.52 -37.53 19.83
CA LYS A 189 6.85 -38.05 18.64
C LYS A 189 5.42 -37.58 18.53
N ASP A 190 4.81 -37.10 19.60
CA ASP A 190 3.44 -36.63 19.56
C ASP A 190 3.31 -35.34 18.78
N LEU A 191 2.15 -35.16 18.14
CA LEU A 191 1.81 -33.92 17.47
C LEU A 191 1.68 -32.80 18.52
N SER A 192 2.54 -31.79 18.41
CA SER A 192 2.59 -30.65 19.34
C SER A 192 2.64 -29.32 18.60
N VAL A 193 2.38 -28.24 19.35
CA VAL A 193 2.34 -26.88 18.84
C VAL A 193 3.47 -26.06 19.46
N VAL A 194 4.09 -25.22 18.64
CA VAL A 194 4.98 -24.15 19.08
C VAL A 194 4.30 -22.83 18.72
N SER A 195 4.01 -22.00 19.71
CA SER A 195 3.30 -20.72 19.53
C SER A 195 4.26 -19.57 19.84
N ILE A 196 4.42 -18.62 18.91
CA ILE A 196 5.17 -17.38 19.11
C ILE A 196 4.18 -16.25 19.38
N VAL A 197 4.26 -15.65 20.56
CA VAL A 197 3.35 -14.59 21.02
C VAL A 197 4.10 -13.28 21.22
N ALA A 198 3.58 -12.21 20.62
CA ALA A 198 4.16 -10.87 20.71
C ALA A 198 3.22 -9.81 20.13
N MET A 199 3.39 -8.55 20.54
CA MET A 199 2.67 -7.43 19.92
C MET A 199 2.98 -7.26 18.42
N GLY A 200 2.16 -6.46 17.74
CA GLY A 200 2.38 -6.13 16.33
C GLY A 200 3.73 -5.42 16.11
N GLY A 201 4.42 -5.71 15.01
CA GLY A 201 5.73 -5.11 14.69
C GLY A 201 6.92 -5.65 15.49
N ALA A 202 6.71 -6.62 16.39
CA ALA A 202 7.76 -7.25 17.20
C ALA A 202 8.64 -8.27 16.45
N GLY A 203 8.31 -8.63 15.20
CA GLY A 203 9.14 -9.53 14.38
C GLY A 203 8.76 -11.02 14.41
N LYS A 204 7.58 -11.40 14.93
CA LYS A 204 7.11 -12.80 14.97
C LYS A 204 7.22 -13.52 13.62
N THR A 205 6.62 -12.94 12.58
CA THR A 205 6.63 -13.48 11.22
C THR A 205 8.04 -13.56 10.65
N THR A 206 8.93 -12.62 11.03
CA THR A 206 10.34 -12.63 10.63
C THR A 206 11.09 -13.81 11.26
N LEU A 207 10.93 -14.01 12.58
CA LEU A 207 11.51 -15.13 13.30
C LEU A 207 10.98 -16.47 12.77
N ALA A 208 9.65 -16.61 12.64
CA ALA A 208 9.03 -17.80 12.08
C ALA A 208 9.52 -18.08 10.65
N ARG A 209 9.73 -17.06 9.81
CA ARG A 209 10.28 -17.23 8.45
C ARG A 209 11.73 -17.71 8.48
N LYS A 210 12.57 -17.18 9.37
CA LYS A 210 13.96 -17.65 9.56
C LYS A 210 14.00 -19.11 10.00
N VAL A 211 13.12 -19.49 10.92
CA VAL A 211 12.95 -20.89 11.36
C VAL A 211 12.47 -21.78 10.22
N TYR A 212 11.46 -21.34 9.47
CA TYR A 212 10.91 -22.07 8.32
C TYR A 212 11.95 -22.34 7.23
N SER A 213 12.82 -21.36 6.94
CA SER A 213 13.91 -21.47 5.97
C SER A 213 15.19 -22.12 6.54
N SER A 214 15.14 -22.65 7.76
CA SER A 214 16.28 -23.35 8.36
C SER A 214 16.49 -24.69 7.67
N SER A 215 17.73 -24.99 7.26
CA SER A 215 18.09 -26.28 6.67
C SER A 215 17.82 -27.45 7.62
N ILE A 216 17.90 -27.24 8.93
CA ILE A 216 17.60 -28.24 9.96
C ILE A 216 16.11 -28.60 9.91
N VAL A 217 15.25 -27.58 9.84
CA VAL A 217 13.79 -27.75 9.75
C VAL A 217 13.41 -28.38 8.41
N GLU A 218 13.96 -27.88 7.30
CA GLU A 218 13.71 -28.43 5.95
C GLU A 218 14.09 -29.91 5.82
N GLN A 219 15.18 -30.34 6.47
CA GLN A 219 15.59 -31.74 6.46
C GLN A 219 14.79 -32.62 7.43
N HIS A 220 14.27 -32.04 8.52
CA HIS A 220 13.55 -32.78 9.54
C HIS A 220 12.13 -33.15 9.09
N PHE A 221 11.43 -32.26 8.37
CA PHE A 221 10.04 -32.45 7.94
C PHE A 221 9.94 -32.84 6.46
N GLU A 222 9.17 -33.89 6.14
CA GLU A 222 8.94 -34.30 4.74
C GLU A 222 8.04 -33.33 3.99
N LYS A 223 7.14 -32.66 4.72
CA LYS A 223 6.14 -31.74 4.18
C LYS A 223 6.03 -30.51 5.05
N ILE A 224 6.13 -29.35 4.42
CA ILE A 224 6.02 -28.07 5.10
C ILE A 224 5.00 -27.22 4.35
N ALA A 225 4.12 -26.55 5.08
CA ALA A 225 3.21 -25.56 4.54
C ALA A 225 3.26 -24.30 5.40
N TRP A 226 3.17 -23.13 4.76
CA TRP A 226 3.07 -21.83 5.41
C TRP A 226 1.81 -21.13 4.93
N VAL A 227 0.87 -20.87 5.83
CA VAL A 227 -0.32 -20.09 5.50
C VAL A 227 -0.52 -18.96 6.49
N THR A 228 -0.76 -17.77 5.96
CA THR A 228 -1.10 -16.59 6.73
C THR A 228 -2.62 -16.53 6.89
N VAL A 229 -3.09 -16.38 8.13
CA VAL A 229 -4.50 -16.37 8.50
C VAL A 229 -4.97 -14.92 8.53
N SER A 230 -5.76 -14.52 7.54
CA SER A 230 -6.39 -13.19 7.54
C SER A 230 -7.35 -13.04 8.72
N GLU A 231 -7.54 -11.82 9.22
CA GLU A 231 -8.50 -11.53 10.32
C GLU A 231 -9.90 -12.08 10.00
N LYS A 232 -10.28 -12.05 8.72
CA LYS A 232 -11.49 -12.69 8.20
C LYS A 232 -11.12 -13.79 7.23
N TYR A 233 -11.50 -15.03 7.55
CA TYR A 233 -11.26 -16.19 6.70
C TYR A 233 -12.42 -17.19 6.78
N LYS A 234 -12.46 -18.13 5.84
CA LYS A 234 -13.30 -19.34 5.95
C LYS A 234 -12.39 -20.53 6.19
N GLY A 235 -12.71 -21.36 7.18
CA GLY A 235 -11.89 -22.54 7.51
C GLY A 235 -11.62 -23.47 6.33
N ILE A 236 -12.57 -23.62 5.40
CA ILE A 236 -12.38 -24.42 4.17
C ILE A 236 -11.35 -23.81 3.21
N ASP A 237 -11.33 -22.48 3.06
CA ASP A 237 -10.41 -21.80 2.15
C ASP A 237 -8.98 -21.90 2.71
N LEU A 238 -8.82 -21.69 4.03
CA LEU A 238 -7.56 -21.91 4.74
C LEU A 238 -7.06 -23.37 4.58
N MET A 239 -7.96 -24.35 4.73
CA MET A 239 -7.61 -25.77 4.53
C MET A 239 -7.20 -26.09 3.10
N LYS A 240 -7.86 -25.47 2.10
CA LYS A 240 -7.50 -25.61 0.69
C LYS A 240 -6.10 -25.06 0.42
N ASP A 241 -5.75 -23.93 1.02
CA ASP A 241 -4.40 -23.34 0.90
C ASP A 241 -3.32 -24.22 1.54
N ILE A 242 -3.58 -24.77 2.73
CA ILE A 242 -2.67 -25.73 3.38
C ILE A 242 -2.48 -26.97 2.49
N MET A 243 -3.58 -27.58 2.03
CA MET A 243 -3.56 -28.77 1.18
C MET A 243 -2.77 -28.53 -0.12
N LYS A 244 -2.97 -27.37 -0.76
CA LYS A 244 -2.28 -26.97 -1.99
C LYS A 244 -0.76 -26.96 -1.82
N GLN A 245 -0.26 -26.45 -0.69
CA GLN A 245 1.17 -26.40 -0.40
C GLN A 245 1.75 -27.78 -0.05
N LEU A 246 1.05 -28.57 0.77
CA LEU A 246 1.51 -29.90 1.16
C LEU A 246 1.56 -30.88 -0.02
N MET A 247 0.55 -30.84 -0.89
CA MET A 247 0.35 -31.83 -1.95
C MET A 247 0.80 -31.35 -3.34
N GLY A 248 1.12 -30.07 -3.51
CA GLY A 248 1.48 -29.48 -4.82
C GLY A 248 0.36 -29.54 -5.86
N THR A 249 -0.89 -29.72 -5.43
CA THR A 249 -2.04 -29.88 -6.34
C THR A 249 -2.41 -28.53 -6.96
N ARG A 250 -2.46 -28.45 -8.30
CA ARG A 250 -2.90 -27.25 -9.04
C ARG A 250 -4.28 -27.46 -9.67
N GLY A 251 -5.14 -26.43 -9.64
CA GLY A 251 -6.27 -26.27 -10.57
C GLY A 251 -7.68 -26.29 -9.96
N ASP A 252 -8.66 -25.94 -10.82
CA ASP A 252 -10.12 -25.79 -10.60
C ASP A 252 -10.78 -26.96 -9.85
N SER A 253 -10.18 -28.15 -9.87
CA SER A 253 -10.65 -29.31 -9.11
C SER A 253 -10.66 -29.09 -7.60
N LEU A 254 -9.76 -28.26 -7.06
CA LEU A 254 -9.63 -28.03 -5.62
C LEU A 254 -10.66 -27.02 -5.11
N GLU A 255 -11.05 -26.07 -5.96
CA GLU A 255 -12.08 -25.06 -5.65
C GLU A 255 -13.46 -25.70 -5.47
N GLN A 256 -13.75 -26.75 -6.25
CA GLN A 256 -15.02 -27.48 -6.20
C GLN A 256 -15.11 -28.52 -5.06
N MET A 257 -14.00 -28.81 -4.36
CA MET A 257 -14.02 -29.80 -3.27
C MET A 257 -14.78 -29.26 -2.05
N GLU A 258 -15.58 -30.14 -1.46
CA GLU A 258 -16.27 -29.90 -0.20
C GLU A 258 -15.32 -30.07 1.01
N GLU A 259 -15.68 -29.45 2.14
CA GLU A 259 -14.90 -29.43 3.39
C GLU A 259 -14.44 -30.84 3.83
N TYR A 260 -15.33 -31.83 3.72
CA TYR A 260 -15.04 -33.22 4.08
C TYR A 260 -13.98 -33.86 3.18
N GLU A 261 -14.04 -33.62 1.86
CA GLU A 261 -13.08 -34.19 0.92
C GLU A 261 -11.68 -33.60 1.10
N VAL A 262 -11.60 -32.27 1.32
CA VAL A 262 -10.35 -31.56 1.62
C VAL A 262 -9.73 -32.13 2.90
N GLY A 263 -10.52 -32.24 3.97
CA GLY A 263 -10.05 -32.77 5.25
C GLY A 263 -9.59 -34.23 5.17
N LYS A 264 -10.37 -35.09 4.50
CA LYS A 264 -10.04 -36.52 4.35
C LYS A 264 -8.78 -36.73 3.51
N LYS A 265 -8.66 -36.07 2.36
CA LYS A 265 -7.46 -36.17 1.51
C LYS A 265 -6.21 -35.67 2.23
N THR A 266 -6.34 -34.56 2.97
CA THR A 266 -5.24 -34.01 3.77
C THR A 266 -4.82 -35.00 4.86
N HIS A 267 -5.78 -35.55 5.61
CA HIS A 267 -5.51 -36.58 6.63
C HIS A 267 -4.78 -37.79 6.06
N ASP A 268 -5.33 -38.40 5.00
CA ASP A 268 -4.76 -39.62 4.41
C ASP A 268 -3.36 -39.37 3.83
N PHE A 269 -3.10 -38.15 3.34
CA PHE A 269 -1.79 -37.74 2.87
C PHE A 269 -0.78 -37.53 4.02
N LEU A 270 -1.22 -37.01 5.16
CA LEU A 270 -0.35 -36.69 6.30
C LEU A 270 -0.11 -37.88 7.25
N LEU A 271 -0.96 -38.91 7.23
CA LEU A 271 -0.94 -40.04 8.18
C LEU A 271 0.42 -40.76 8.29
N HIS A 272 1.22 -40.75 7.23
CA HIS A 272 2.51 -41.46 7.17
C HIS A 272 3.69 -40.53 6.89
N ARG A 273 3.53 -39.22 7.06
CA ARG A 273 4.56 -38.23 6.74
C ARG A 273 4.76 -37.29 7.90
N ARG A 274 6.02 -36.99 8.24
CA ARG A 274 6.29 -35.93 9.21
C ARG A 274 6.02 -34.56 8.58
N TYR A 275 5.12 -33.77 9.16
CA TYR A 275 4.75 -32.47 8.62
C TYR A 275 4.95 -31.32 9.60
N LEU A 276 5.21 -30.15 9.04
CA LEU A 276 5.16 -28.86 9.72
C LEU A 276 4.13 -27.98 9.01
N VAL A 277 3.15 -27.47 9.75
CA VAL A 277 2.22 -26.45 9.24
C VAL A 277 2.43 -25.18 10.04
N VAL A 278 2.78 -24.10 9.34
CA VAL A 278 2.88 -22.76 9.92
C VAL A 278 1.58 -22.01 9.68
N LEU A 279 0.95 -21.57 10.77
CA LEU A 279 -0.20 -20.69 10.80
C LEU A 279 0.27 -19.31 11.28
N ASP A 280 0.44 -18.39 10.34
CA ASP A 280 0.97 -17.06 10.60
C ASP A 280 -0.16 -16.05 10.85
N ASP A 281 0.01 -15.18 11.85
CA ASP A 281 -0.90 -14.13 12.33
C ASP A 281 -2.32 -14.61 12.68
N VAL A 282 -2.45 -15.61 13.56
CA VAL A 282 -3.75 -16.16 13.97
C VAL A 282 -4.48 -15.22 14.94
N TRP A 283 -5.73 -14.88 14.60
CA TRP A 283 -6.56 -13.90 15.33
C TRP A 283 -7.62 -14.51 16.27
N GLU A 284 -8.17 -15.68 15.91
CA GLU A 284 -9.29 -16.32 16.62
C GLU A 284 -8.85 -17.60 17.34
N THR A 285 -9.39 -17.84 18.53
CA THR A 285 -9.03 -19.02 19.33
C THR A 285 -9.48 -20.32 18.66
N ASN A 286 -10.62 -20.29 17.95
CA ASN A 286 -11.21 -21.45 17.30
C ASN A 286 -10.61 -21.75 15.92
N THR A 287 -9.56 -21.07 15.46
CA THR A 287 -9.00 -21.29 14.11
C THR A 287 -8.60 -22.73 13.88
N TRP A 288 -7.95 -23.35 14.86
CA TRP A 288 -7.60 -24.76 14.82
C TRP A 288 -8.83 -25.68 14.76
N ASP A 289 -9.88 -25.36 15.51
CA ASP A 289 -11.13 -26.12 15.52
C ASP A 289 -11.86 -26.02 14.19
N GLN A 290 -11.84 -24.84 13.56
CA GLN A 290 -12.47 -24.62 12.25
C GLN A 290 -11.82 -25.46 11.16
N ILE A 291 -10.48 -25.55 11.13
CA ILE A 291 -9.77 -26.31 10.11
C ILE A 291 -9.81 -27.84 10.36
N ASN A 292 -10.06 -28.27 11.60
CA ASN A 292 -10.20 -29.69 11.97
C ASN A 292 -11.65 -30.12 12.28
N ARG A 293 -12.65 -29.29 11.95
CA ARG A 293 -14.03 -29.47 12.45
C ARG A 293 -14.71 -30.75 11.98
N LYS A 294 -14.64 -31.03 10.68
CA LYS A 294 -15.38 -32.14 10.03
C LYS A 294 -14.60 -33.44 10.02
N VAL A 295 -13.29 -33.32 9.81
CA VAL A 295 -12.33 -34.42 9.77
C VAL A 295 -11.11 -33.92 10.51
N LYS A 296 -10.49 -34.76 11.34
CA LYS A 296 -9.17 -34.48 11.91
C LYS A 296 -8.16 -34.49 10.77
N ALA A 297 -7.96 -33.35 10.10
CA ALA A 297 -7.15 -33.26 8.90
C ALA A 297 -5.65 -33.45 9.22
N PHE A 298 -5.25 -33.14 10.45
CA PHE A 298 -3.88 -33.25 10.95
C PHE A 298 -3.79 -34.42 11.96
N PRO A 299 -3.43 -35.63 11.51
CA PRO A 299 -3.35 -36.79 12.40
C PRO A 299 -2.14 -36.70 13.34
N ASN A 300 -2.33 -37.07 14.61
CA ASN A 300 -1.22 -37.45 15.48
C ASN A 300 -0.88 -38.93 15.19
N ALA A 301 0.09 -39.14 14.30
CA ALA A 301 0.60 -40.48 13.95
C ALA A 301 1.86 -40.85 14.75
N SER A 302 2.16 -40.13 15.84
CA SER A 302 3.38 -40.27 16.64
C SER A 302 4.65 -40.27 15.77
N ASN A 303 4.70 -39.36 14.79
CA ASN A 303 5.78 -39.24 13.81
C ASN A 303 6.63 -37.97 13.99
N GLY A 304 6.38 -37.18 15.04
CA GLY A 304 7.08 -35.93 15.34
C GLY A 304 6.58 -34.74 14.53
N SER A 305 5.34 -34.77 14.03
CA SER A 305 4.76 -33.62 13.32
C SER A 305 4.55 -32.42 14.26
N ARG A 306 4.56 -31.21 13.70
CA ARG A 306 4.47 -29.95 14.46
C ARG A 306 3.55 -28.95 13.79
N ILE A 307 2.96 -28.08 14.61
CA ILE A 307 2.29 -26.86 14.16
C ILE A 307 3.08 -25.67 14.73
N LEU A 308 3.47 -24.72 13.88
CA LEU A 308 4.04 -23.45 14.32
C LEU A 308 2.96 -22.38 14.17
N LEU A 309 2.66 -21.67 15.24
CA LEU A 309 1.62 -20.64 15.26
C LEU A 309 2.25 -19.30 15.63
N THR A 310 1.95 -18.22 14.91
CA THR A 310 2.26 -16.87 15.35
C THR A 310 0.97 -16.13 15.68
N THR A 311 0.95 -15.40 16.80
CA THR A 311 -0.23 -14.62 17.19
C THR A 311 0.13 -13.42 18.04
N ARG A 312 -0.77 -12.44 18.09
CA ARG A 312 -0.69 -11.28 18.98
C ARG A 312 -1.36 -11.53 20.33
N LYS A 313 -2.14 -12.61 20.46
CA LYS A 313 -3.00 -12.84 21.62
C LYS A 313 -2.63 -14.11 22.38
N GLU A 314 -2.48 -13.97 23.68
CA GLU A 314 -2.10 -15.06 24.58
C GLU A 314 -3.17 -16.15 24.69
N ASP A 315 -4.45 -15.76 24.61
CA ASP A 315 -5.57 -16.69 24.63
C ASP A 315 -5.59 -17.61 23.41
N VAL A 316 -5.22 -17.11 22.23
CA VAL A 316 -5.09 -17.91 21.00
C VAL A 316 -3.98 -18.95 21.15
N ALA A 317 -2.82 -18.56 21.66
CA ALA A 317 -1.68 -19.46 21.83
C ALA A 317 -1.98 -20.63 22.79
N ASN A 318 -2.81 -20.39 23.81
CA ASN A 318 -3.16 -21.38 24.82
C ASN A 318 -4.45 -22.17 24.53
N HIS A 319 -5.20 -21.84 23.46
CA HIS A 319 -6.49 -22.49 23.19
C HIS A 319 -6.38 -23.89 22.57
N ILE A 320 -5.26 -24.19 21.91
CA ILE A 320 -5.11 -25.43 21.16
C ILE A 320 -5.01 -26.60 22.16
N GLN A 321 -5.95 -27.55 22.08
CA GLN A 321 -6.05 -28.71 22.97
C GLN A 321 -5.00 -29.80 22.66
N MET A 322 -3.72 -29.40 22.62
CA MET A 322 -2.57 -30.22 22.26
C MET A 322 -1.36 -29.80 23.10
N PRO A 323 -0.32 -30.65 23.28
CA PRO A 323 0.91 -30.23 23.93
C PRO A 323 1.46 -28.98 23.22
N THR A 324 1.61 -27.88 23.96
CA THR A 324 1.94 -26.58 23.37
C THR A 324 3.09 -25.92 24.13
N HIS A 325 4.11 -25.50 23.38
CA HIS A 325 5.16 -24.62 23.87
C HIS A 325 4.83 -23.18 23.46
N VAL A 326 4.64 -22.29 24.43
CA VAL A 326 4.34 -20.88 24.16
C VAL A 326 5.60 -20.04 24.41
N HIS A 327 6.18 -19.56 23.32
CA HIS A 327 7.33 -18.67 23.35
C HIS A 327 6.87 -17.21 23.28
N HIS A 328 7.13 -16.47 24.35
CA HIS A 328 6.86 -15.03 24.43
C HIS A 328 8.04 -14.27 23.84
N LEU A 329 7.88 -13.76 22.62
CA LEU A 329 8.96 -13.05 21.94
C LEU A 329 9.25 -11.73 22.66
N LYS A 330 10.51 -11.57 23.07
CA LYS A 330 10.99 -10.37 23.73
C LYS A 330 11.17 -9.24 22.72
N LYS A 331 11.26 -8.01 23.24
CA LYS A 331 11.73 -6.88 22.43
C LYS A 331 13.24 -6.91 22.36
N LEU A 332 13.79 -6.24 21.35
CA LEU A 332 15.23 -6.08 21.22
C LEU A 332 15.79 -5.29 22.40
N ASP A 333 16.97 -5.68 22.88
CA ASP A 333 17.71 -4.89 23.87
C ASP A 333 18.28 -3.59 23.26
N GLU A 334 18.96 -2.76 24.05
CA GLU A 334 19.50 -1.49 23.57
C GLU A 334 20.55 -1.66 22.44
N ASP A 335 21.40 -2.67 22.54
CA ASP A 335 22.50 -2.89 21.60
C ASP A 335 21.99 -3.48 20.29
N GLU A 336 21.07 -4.44 20.36
CA GLU A 336 20.34 -5.01 19.24
C GLU A 336 19.49 -3.97 18.54
N SER A 337 18.77 -3.14 19.30
CA SER A 337 17.96 -2.04 18.79
C SER A 337 18.82 -1.04 18.02
N TRP A 338 19.96 -0.66 18.60
CA TRP A 338 20.91 0.23 17.94
C TRP A 338 21.46 -0.41 16.66
N LYS A 339 21.86 -1.68 16.70
CA LYS A 339 22.40 -2.39 15.54
C LYS A 339 21.39 -2.41 14.38
N LEU A 340 20.13 -2.73 14.65
CA LEU A 340 19.05 -2.69 13.65
C LEU A 340 18.81 -1.28 13.14
N PHE A 341 18.59 -0.31 14.04
CA PHE A 341 18.36 1.08 13.66
C PHE A 341 19.50 1.64 12.79
N ASN A 342 20.74 1.44 13.22
CA ASN A 342 21.93 1.91 12.54
C ASN A 342 22.06 1.33 11.13
N SER A 343 21.74 0.04 10.94
CA SER A 343 21.73 -0.59 9.62
C SER A 343 20.75 0.05 8.63
N LYS A 344 19.67 0.65 9.15
CA LYS A 344 18.64 1.30 8.33
C LYS A 344 18.88 2.81 8.17
N ALA A 345 19.34 3.48 9.23
CA ALA A 345 19.57 4.92 9.25
C ALA A 345 20.91 5.34 8.63
N LEU A 346 21.98 4.59 8.93
CA LEU A 346 23.35 4.90 8.53
C LEU A 346 24.03 3.67 7.88
N PRO A 347 23.46 3.13 6.78
CA PRO A 347 24.09 2.07 6.00
C PRO A 347 25.46 2.52 5.46
N SER A 348 26.27 1.55 5.04
CA SER A 348 27.68 1.77 4.65
C SER A 348 27.86 2.84 3.56
N TYR A 349 26.94 2.93 2.60
CA TYR A 349 26.99 3.93 1.53
C TYR A 349 26.67 5.35 2.04
N ILE A 350 25.77 5.50 3.03
CA ILE A 350 25.47 6.78 3.68
C ILE A 350 26.64 7.21 4.58
N ARG A 351 27.25 6.27 5.32
CA ARG A 351 28.41 6.60 6.18
C ARG A 351 29.57 7.22 5.41
N ARG A 352 29.71 6.91 4.11
CA ARG A 352 30.75 7.48 3.25
C ARG A 352 30.49 8.93 2.86
N THR A 353 29.26 9.42 2.96
CA THR A 353 28.88 10.79 2.58
C THR A 353 28.89 11.76 3.77
N ILE A 354 28.95 11.25 5.00
CA ILE A 354 28.90 12.04 6.23
C ILE A 354 30.30 12.34 6.76
N ILE A 355 30.53 13.60 7.17
CA ILE A 355 31.81 14.05 7.74
C ILE A 355 31.93 13.67 9.22
N ASP A 356 30.89 13.91 10.02
CA ASP A 356 30.87 13.59 11.46
C ASP A 356 29.88 12.46 11.75
N VAL A 357 30.34 11.22 11.62
CA VAL A 357 29.51 10.03 11.89
C VAL A 357 29.19 9.90 13.39
N TYR A 358 30.04 10.42 14.27
CA TYR A 358 29.91 10.23 15.71
C TYR A 358 28.67 10.95 16.26
N GLU A 359 28.44 12.19 15.83
CA GLU A 359 27.25 12.96 16.25
C GLU A 359 25.94 12.25 15.83
N PHE A 360 25.88 11.73 14.60
CA PHE A 360 24.73 10.94 14.14
C PHE A 360 24.56 9.63 14.92
N GLU A 361 25.65 8.97 15.32
CA GLU A 361 25.56 7.75 16.13
C GLU A 361 25.02 8.03 17.54
N GLU A 362 25.44 9.12 18.18
CA GLU A 362 24.95 9.52 19.50
C GLU A 362 23.44 9.85 19.47
N LEU A 363 23.02 10.70 18.52
CA LEU A 363 21.61 11.04 18.33
C LEU A 363 20.78 9.81 17.95
N GLY A 364 21.32 8.97 17.06
CA GLY A 364 20.69 7.75 16.62
C GLY A 364 20.42 6.76 17.76
N ARG A 365 21.36 6.59 18.69
CA ARG A 365 21.15 5.74 19.88
C ARG A 365 20.02 6.27 20.76
N ASN A 366 19.96 7.58 20.96
CA ASN A 366 18.89 8.19 21.75
C ASN A 366 17.52 8.03 21.08
N LEU A 367 17.45 8.17 19.75
CA LEU A 367 16.24 7.92 18.97
C LEU A 367 15.84 6.43 18.96
N ALA A 368 16.80 5.51 18.83
CA ALA A 368 16.54 4.07 18.88
C ALA A 368 15.91 3.65 20.23
N ARG A 369 16.38 4.21 21.35
CA ARG A 369 15.76 4.01 22.67
C ARG A 369 14.30 4.43 22.72
N LYS A 370 13.92 5.47 21.96
CA LYS A 370 12.53 5.92 21.88
C LYS A 370 11.62 4.91 21.18
N CYS A 371 12.16 4.01 20.36
CA CYS A 371 11.41 2.95 19.68
C CYS A 371 11.07 1.75 20.56
N ASP A 372 11.50 1.73 21.83
CA ASP A 372 11.12 0.71 22.83
C ASP A 372 11.36 -0.73 22.32
N GLY A 373 12.50 -0.95 21.67
CA GLY A 373 12.92 -2.27 21.18
C GLY A 373 12.05 -2.90 20.09
N LEU A 374 11.15 -2.15 19.46
CA LEU A 374 10.28 -2.63 18.38
C LEU A 374 11.00 -2.63 17.02
N PRO A 375 11.23 -3.79 16.38
CA PRO A 375 11.92 -3.87 15.10
C PRO A 375 11.29 -3.02 13.99
N LEU A 376 9.95 -3.03 13.85
CA LEU A 376 9.28 -2.22 12.84
C LEU A 376 9.47 -0.72 13.06
N ALA A 377 9.37 -0.26 14.31
CA ALA A 377 9.56 1.16 14.64
C ALA A 377 10.99 1.62 14.37
N LEU A 378 11.98 0.81 14.76
CA LEU A 378 13.40 1.05 14.48
C LEU A 378 13.67 1.13 12.97
N ALA A 379 13.10 0.20 12.19
CA ALA A 379 13.29 0.15 10.74
C ALA A 379 12.67 1.35 10.01
N VAL A 380 11.42 1.71 10.33
CA VAL A 380 10.73 2.84 9.68
C VAL A 380 11.38 4.17 10.08
N LEU A 381 11.70 4.36 11.37
CA LEU A 381 12.36 5.59 11.82
C LEU A 381 13.76 5.73 11.20
N GLY A 382 14.55 4.64 11.18
CA GLY A 382 15.85 4.64 10.53
C GLY A 382 15.75 4.90 9.02
N GLY A 383 14.79 4.28 8.34
CA GLY A 383 14.52 4.51 6.92
C GLY A 383 14.16 5.97 6.60
N TYR A 384 13.32 6.59 7.43
CA TYR A 384 13.00 8.03 7.34
C TYR A 384 14.25 8.91 7.53
N LEU A 385 15.05 8.63 8.56
CA LEU A 385 16.23 9.43 8.90
C LEU A 385 17.37 9.25 7.88
N SER A 386 17.44 8.11 7.19
CA SER A 386 18.39 7.88 6.08
C SER A 386 18.26 8.90 4.95
N ARG A 387 17.11 9.57 4.83
CA ARG A 387 16.83 10.61 3.83
C ARG A 387 17.00 12.03 4.36
N ASN A 388 17.22 12.17 5.67
CA ASN A 388 17.33 13.44 6.38
C ASN A 388 18.63 13.51 7.17
N LEU A 389 19.76 13.57 6.45
CA LEU A 389 21.10 13.60 7.05
C LEU A 389 21.48 15.00 7.54
N ASN A 390 20.67 15.53 8.46
CA ASN A 390 20.91 16.78 9.16
C ASN A 390 20.81 16.54 10.67
N THR A 391 21.91 16.79 11.39
CA THR A 391 21.99 16.55 12.83
C THR A 391 21.01 17.41 13.61
N GLN A 392 20.75 18.66 13.19
CA GLN A 392 19.74 19.50 13.80
C GLN A 392 18.35 18.90 13.67
N THR A 393 18.00 18.34 12.51
CA THR A 393 16.72 17.65 12.31
C THR A 393 16.58 16.45 13.24
N TRP A 394 17.64 15.66 13.44
CA TRP A 394 17.64 14.52 14.37
C TRP A 394 17.47 14.98 15.82
N CYS A 395 18.16 16.05 16.21
CA CYS A 395 17.99 16.71 17.51
C CYS A 395 16.54 17.18 17.73
N ASP A 396 15.96 17.89 16.75
CA ASP A 396 14.61 18.42 16.84
C ASP A 396 13.57 17.29 17.00
N ILE A 397 13.73 16.18 16.25
CA ILE A 397 12.86 15.00 16.40
C ILE A 397 12.97 14.40 17.80
N LEU A 398 14.18 14.36 18.37
CA LEU A 398 14.41 13.83 19.70
C LEU A 398 13.80 14.74 20.79
N LEU A 399 13.88 16.05 20.61
CA LEU A 399 13.32 17.07 21.53
C LEU A 399 11.78 17.09 21.45
N ASP A 400 11.22 17.03 20.25
CA ASP A 400 9.78 17.00 19.98
C ASP A 400 9.18 15.60 20.13
N TRP A 401 9.94 14.64 20.69
CA TRP A 401 9.43 13.29 20.87
C TRP A 401 8.29 13.31 21.89
N PRO A 402 7.11 12.78 21.56
CA PRO A 402 5.95 12.84 22.42
C PRO A 402 6.23 12.10 23.74
N SER A 403 5.71 12.63 24.84
CA SER A 403 5.73 11.92 26.13
C SER A 403 4.69 10.78 26.19
N THR A 404 4.29 10.24 25.04
CA THR A 404 3.07 9.43 24.93
C THR A 404 3.30 8.01 25.43
N LYS A 405 2.34 7.53 26.23
CA LYS A 405 2.21 6.13 26.64
C LYS A 405 2.06 5.25 25.39
N ASN A 406 2.69 4.09 25.43
CA ASN A 406 2.68 3.03 24.41
C ASN A 406 1.39 3.02 23.56
N GLY A 407 1.51 3.38 22.28
CA GLY A 407 0.42 3.31 21.30
C GLY A 407 0.47 4.39 20.21
N GLN A 408 0.90 5.61 20.53
CA GLN A 408 0.98 6.72 19.55
C GLN A 408 2.33 6.82 18.84
N MET A 409 3.39 6.30 19.46
CA MET A 409 4.76 6.30 18.91
C MET A 409 4.82 5.88 17.44
N MET A 410 4.26 4.72 17.11
CA MET A 410 4.30 4.20 15.73
C MET A 410 3.53 5.11 14.77
N ARG A 411 2.37 5.65 15.19
CA ARG A 411 1.59 6.59 14.39
C ARG A 411 2.39 7.86 14.07
N GLU A 412 3.15 8.36 15.04
CA GLU A 412 3.96 9.56 14.85
C GLU A 412 5.18 9.32 13.95
N ILE A 413 5.86 8.18 14.10
CA ILE A 413 6.93 7.76 13.20
C ILE A 413 6.41 7.67 11.76
N LEU A 414 5.23 7.07 11.56
CA LEU A 414 4.60 6.96 10.25
C LEU A 414 4.20 8.30 9.67
N ALA A 415 3.56 9.15 10.48
CA ALA A 415 3.17 10.50 10.05
C ALA A 415 4.39 11.34 9.65
N ARG A 416 5.52 11.23 10.36
CA ARG A 416 6.78 11.89 9.98
C ARG A 416 7.32 11.35 8.66
N SER A 417 7.43 10.03 8.53
CA SER A 417 7.93 9.37 7.31
C SER A 417 7.08 9.70 6.08
N TYR A 418 5.75 9.75 6.22
CA TYR A 418 4.83 10.12 5.14
C TYR A 418 4.90 11.60 4.76
N LYS A 419 4.92 12.51 5.75
CA LYS A 419 5.03 13.95 5.49
C LYS A 419 6.32 14.31 4.77
N ASP A 420 7.38 13.55 5.01
CA ASP A 420 8.68 13.74 4.38
C ASP A 420 8.78 13.20 2.95
N LEU A 421 7.80 12.41 2.47
CA LEU A 421 7.78 11.98 1.08
C LEU A 421 7.78 13.21 0.16
N ALA A 422 8.72 13.21 -0.79
CA ALA A 422 9.17 14.40 -1.53
C ALA A 422 8.05 15.15 -2.27
N ASN A 423 6.97 14.47 -2.63
CA ASN A 423 5.86 15.09 -3.34
C ASN A 423 4.53 14.36 -3.08
N HIS A 424 3.43 15.05 -3.44
CA HIS A 424 2.08 14.51 -3.31
C HIS A 424 1.81 13.27 -4.20
N HIS A 425 2.53 13.12 -5.32
CA HIS A 425 2.38 11.97 -6.21
C HIS A 425 2.85 10.67 -5.53
N LEU A 426 4.04 10.70 -4.92
CA LEU A 426 4.58 9.59 -4.13
C LEU A 426 3.70 9.27 -2.92
N ARG A 427 3.14 10.30 -2.27
CA ARG A 427 2.16 10.13 -1.19
C ARG A 427 0.91 9.41 -1.67
N SER A 428 0.34 9.75 -2.82
CA SER A 428 -0.79 9.04 -3.43
C SER A 428 -0.43 7.59 -3.77
N CYS A 429 0.76 7.34 -4.34
CA CYS A 429 1.26 6.00 -4.59
C CYS A 429 1.34 5.16 -3.30
N TYR A 430 1.80 5.74 -2.20
CA TYR A 430 1.84 5.07 -0.90
C TYR A 430 0.45 4.80 -0.32
N LEU A 431 -0.46 5.78 -0.38
CA LEU A 431 -1.84 5.59 0.11
C LEU A 431 -2.59 4.52 -0.70
N TYR A 432 -2.24 4.32 -1.98
CA TYR A 432 -2.87 3.29 -2.81
C TYR A 432 -2.65 1.87 -2.28
N PHE A 433 -1.64 1.63 -1.44
CA PHE A 433 -1.47 0.32 -0.79
C PHE A 433 -2.66 -0.06 0.11
N ALA A 434 -3.45 0.91 0.59
CA ALA A 434 -4.69 0.67 1.34
C ALA A 434 -5.74 -0.13 0.54
N ALA A 435 -5.69 -0.07 -0.80
CA ALA A 435 -6.63 -0.79 -1.66
C ALA A 435 -6.36 -2.30 -1.70
N PHE A 436 -5.16 -2.76 -1.34
CA PHE A 436 -4.81 -4.17 -1.35
C PHE A 436 -5.28 -4.86 -0.06
N PRO A 437 -5.57 -6.18 -0.10
CA PRO A 437 -5.80 -6.96 1.10
C PRO A 437 -4.56 -7.00 2.02
N GLU A 438 -4.79 -7.35 3.28
CA GLU A 438 -3.73 -7.64 4.25
C GLU A 438 -2.81 -8.76 3.73
N ASP A 439 -1.50 -8.65 4.01
CA ASP A 439 -0.44 -9.59 3.60
C ASP A 439 -0.30 -9.93 2.10
N TYR A 440 -1.07 -9.25 1.25
CA TYR A 440 -1.10 -9.51 -0.19
C TYR A 440 0.26 -9.26 -0.84
N LYS A 441 0.72 -10.23 -1.63
CA LYS A 441 1.94 -10.09 -2.43
C LYS A 441 1.62 -9.30 -3.69
N ILE A 442 2.16 -8.09 -3.78
CA ILE A 442 1.86 -7.14 -4.85
C ILE A 442 2.96 -7.23 -5.91
N SER A 443 2.58 -7.58 -7.14
CA SER A 443 3.48 -7.48 -8.30
C SER A 443 3.77 -6.00 -8.58
N VAL A 444 5.05 -5.63 -8.60
CA VAL A 444 5.49 -4.26 -8.85
C VAL A 444 5.11 -3.80 -10.26
N LEU A 445 5.16 -4.71 -11.24
CA LEU A 445 4.74 -4.38 -12.62
C LEU A 445 3.26 -3.98 -12.67
N ALA A 446 2.40 -4.78 -12.06
CA ALA A 446 0.96 -4.49 -12.02
C ALA A 446 0.66 -3.22 -11.20
N LEU A 447 1.39 -3.00 -10.10
CA LEU A 447 1.26 -1.79 -9.29
C LEU A 447 1.61 -0.52 -10.08
N ILE A 448 2.68 -0.57 -10.88
CA ILE A 448 3.12 0.56 -11.72
C ILE A 448 2.07 0.87 -12.79
N GLU A 449 1.54 -0.16 -13.47
CA GLU A 449 0.47 0.03 -14.47
C GLU A 449 -0.73 0.75 -13.86
N VAL A 450 -1.11 0.38 -12.64
CA VAL A 450 -2.21 1.02 -11.92
C VAL A 450 -1.86 2.45 -11.52
N TRP A 451 -0.68 2.72 -10.97
CA TRP A 451 -0.26 4.09 -10.64
C TRP A 451 -0.19 5.02 -11.84
N ILE A 452 0.17 4.50 -13.00
CA ILE A 452 0.16 5.25 -14.26
C ILE A 452 -1.27 5.50 -14.72
N ALA A 453 -2.14 4.49 -14.66
CA ALA A 453 -3.56 4.61 -15.03
C ALA A 453 -4.30 5.63 -14.16
N GLU A 454 -4.05 5.61 -12.85
CA GLU A 454 -4.59 6.55 -11.85
C GLU A 454 -3.90 7.94 -11.89
N ARG A 455 -2.96 8.15 -12.83
CA ARG A 455 -2.21 9.41 -13.01
C ARG A 455 -1.46 9.88 -11.77
N PHE A 456 -1.11 8.96 -10.88
CA PHE A 456 -0.24 9.27 -9.75
C PHE A 456 1.16 9.62 -10.23
N ILE A 457 1.61 9.09 -11.36
CA ILE A 457 2.92 9.40 -11.93
C ILE A 457 2.83 10.63 -12.86
N PRO A 458 3.54 11.73 -12.55
CA PRO A 458 3.49 12.94 -13.38
C PRO A 458 4.21 12.73 -14.72
N HIS A 459 3.65 13.31 -15.79
CA HIS A 459 4.32 13.38 -17.08
C HIS A 459 5.43 14.44 -17.06
N LEU A 460 6.67 14.01 -16.83
CA LEU A 460 7.85 14.88 -16.87
C LEU A 460 8.53 14.81 -18.26
N PRO A 461 8.95 15.94 -18.84
CA PRO A 461 9.72 15.93 -20.09
C PRO A 461 10.97 15.04 -19.96
N ASN A 462 11.24 14.24 -20.99
CA ASN A 462 12.40 13.34 -21.09
C ASN A 462 12.47 12.19 -20.07
N HIS A 463 11.39 11.90 -19.33
CA HIS A 463 11.34 10.79 -18.38
C HIS A 463 10.24 9.80 -18.78
N LYS A 464 10.54 8.49 -18.68
CA LYS A 464 9.49 7.47 -18.79
C LYS A 464 8.72 7.38 -17.47
N LEU A 465 7.42 7.11 -17.57
CA LEU A 465 6.55 6.99 -16.42
C LEU A 465 6.93 5.78 -15.57
N GLU A 466 7.27 4.67 -16.22
CA GLU A 466 7.69 3.42 -15.60
C GLU A 466 8.98 3.61 -14.80
N GLU A 467 9.95 4.34 -15.36
CA GLU A 467 11.21 4.66 -14.67
C GLU A 467 10.97 5.51 -13.41
N THR A 468 10.02 6.46 -13.47
CA THR A 468 9.63 7.28 -12.31
C THR A 468 8.89 6.44 -11.26
N ALA A 469 7.98 5.57 -11.68
CA ALA A 469 7.23 4.69 -10.79
C ALA A 469 8.14 3.67 -10.09
N HIS A 470 9.12 3.11 -10.78
CA HIS A 470 10.14 2.25 -10.17
C HIS A 470 10.96 2.98 -9.11
N LYS A 471 11.33 4.25 -9.35
CA LYS A 471 12.01 5.09 -8.34
C LYS A 471 11.14 5.28 -7.10
N TYR A 472 9.83 5.48 -7.27
CA TYR A 472 8.91 5.58 -6.14
C TYR A 472 8.83 4.29 -5.33
N VAL A 473 8.74 3.12 -5.96
CA VAL A 473 8.79 1.82 -5.26
C VAL A 473 10.10 1.67 -4.49
N LEU A 474 11.24 2.03 -5.11
CA LEU A 474 12.54 1.96 -4.48
C LEU A 474 12.62 2.89 -3.25
N GLU A 475 12.14 4.13 -3.35
CA GLU A 475 12.13 5.07 -2.24
C GLU A 475 11.27 4.56 -1.07
N LEU A 476 10.06 4.05 -1.35
CA LEU A 476 9.19 3.47 -0.31
C LEU A 476 9.85 2.27 0.37
N ALA A 477 10.56 1.42 -0.39
CA ALA A 477 11.29 0.28 0.15
C ALA A 477 12.47 0.73 1.03
N GLN A 478 13.24 1.73 0.58
CA GLN A 478 14.37 2.29 1.33
C GLN A 478 13.93 2.95 2.64
N ARG A 479 12.73 3.56 2.66
CA ARG A 479 12.11 4.11 3.87
C ARG A 479 11.48 3.03 4.78
N ASN A 480 11.58 1.75 4.42
CA ASN A 480 10.92 0.61 5.08
C ASN A 480 9.40 0.76 5.20
N LEU A 481 8.77 1.53 4.30
CA LEU A 481 7.30 1.68 4.22
C LEU A 481 6.64 0.55 3.44
N VAL A 482 7.42 -0.17 2.62
CA VAL A 482 7.03 -1.41 1.95
C VAL A 482 8.14 -2.44 2.09
N GLN A 483 7.77 -3.70 2.27
CA GLN A 483 8.68 -4.83 2.36
C GLN A 483 8.94 -5.39 0.96
N VAL A 484 10.21 -5.57 0.62
CA VAL A 484 10.62 -6.29 -0.60
C VAL A 484 10.52 -7.79 -0.35
N ILE A 485 9.77 -8.50 -1.21
CA ILE A 485 9.58 -9.95 -1.13
C ILE A 485 10.46 -10.68 -2.14
N GLU A 486 10.63 -10.11 -3.33
CA GLU A 486 11.36 -10.74 -4.42
C GLU A 486 12.08 -9.70 -5.27
N ARG A 487 13.30 -10.02 -5.69
CA ARG A 487 14.10 -9.25 -6.63
C ARG A 487 14.51 -10.12 -7.81
N SER A 488 14.71 -9.49 -8.96
CA SER A 488 15.27 -10.15 -10.13
C SER A 488 16.72 -10.55 -9.86
N GLU A 489 17.04 -11.83 -10.04
CA GLU A 489 18.42 -12.33 -9.93
C GLU A 489 19.36 -11.68 -10.97
N VAL A 490 18.83 -11.27 -12.12
CA VAL A 490 19.62 -10.76 -13.24
C VAL A 490 19.90 -9.27 -13.12
N HIS A 491 18.92 -8.49 -12.65
CA HIS A 491 18.98 -7.02 -12.67
C HIS A 491 18.85 -6.38 -11.28
N GLY A 492 18.59 -7.15 -10.23
CA GLY A 492 18.38 -6.63 -8.86
C GLY A 492 17.08 -5.84 -8.66
N CYS A 493 16.26 -5.68 -9.70
CA CYS A 493 15.00 -4.94 -9.66
C CYS A 493 13.99 -5.59 -8.71
N ILE A 494 13.23 -4.78 -7.99
CA ILE A 494 12.15 -5.25 -7.11
C ILE A 494 11.00 -5.77 -7.97
N LEU A 495 10.64 -7.05 -7.80
CA LEU A 495 9.58 -7.71 -8.55
C LEU A 495 8.27 -7.76 -7.75
N THR A 496 8.39 -8.07 -6.46
CA THR A 496 7.24 -8.28 -5.58
C THR A 496 7.46 -7.52 -4.27
N VAL A 497 6.44 -6.78 -3.83
CA VAL A 497 6.42 -6.08 -2.55
C VAL A 497 5.22 -6.48 -1.71
N ARG A 498 5.26 -6.17 -0.42
CA ARG A 498 4.18 -6.33 0.54
C ARG A 498 4.16 -5.13 1.47
N ILE A 499 2.98 -4.73 1.94
CA ILE A 499 2.85 -3.76 3.03
C ILE A 499 2.55 -4.50 4.34
N HIS A 500 3.22 -4.12 5.43
CA HIS A 500 2.92 -4.66 6.76
C HIS A 500 1.59 -4.07 7.27
N ASP A 501 0.77 -4.85 7.95
CA ASP A 501 -0.58 -4.48 8.39
C ASP A 501 -0.63 -3.18 9.19
N ILE A 502 0.32 -2.94 10.12
CA ILE A 502 0.37 -1.67 10.86
C ILE A 502 0.53 -0.46 9.93
N LEU A 503 1.34 -0.61 8.86
CA LEU A 503 1.55 0.43 7.86
C LEU A 503 0.29 0.58 6.99
N ARG A 504 -0.34 -0.54 6.64
CA ARG A 504 -1.57 -0.59 5.85
C ARG A 504 -2.75 0.05 6.58
N ASP A 505 -2.93 -0.26 7.86
CA ASP A 505 -3.98 0.32 8.72
C ASP A 505 -3.84 1.83 8.82
N TRP A 506 -2.59 2.30 8.95
CA TRP A 506 -2.28 3.73 8.88
C TRP A 506 -2.65 4.32 7.52
N CYS A 507 -2.28 3.67 6.40
CA CYS A 507 -2.70 4.11 5.06
C CYS A 507 -4.22 4.15 4.90
N ILE A 508 -4.97 3.20 5.48
CA ILE A 508 -6.44 3.18 5.42
C ILE A 508 -7.01 4.37 6.19
N GLU A 509 -6.51 4.64 7.39
CA GLU A 509 -6.95 5.75 8.22
C GLU A 509 -6.69 7.09 7.51
N GLU A 510 -5.49 7.27 6.97
CA GLU A 510 -5.09 8.49 6.26
C GLU A 510 -5.81 8.63 4.92
N ALA A 511 -5.94 7.56 4.13
CA ALA A 511 -6.68 7.60 2.87
C ALA A 511 -8.15 7.97 3.08
N ARG A 512 -8.76 7.51 4.18
CA ARG A 512 -10.12 7.89 4.57
C ARG A 512 -10.20 9.36 4.99
N GLN A 513 -9.28 9.83 5.82
CA GLN A 513 -9.22 11.24 6.24
C GLN A 513 -8.99 12.17 5.04
N ASP A 514 -8.19 11.74 4.08
CA ASP A 514 -7.92 12.45 2.84
C ASP A 514 -9.08 12.39 1.83
N GLY A 515 -10.08 11.52 2.02
CA GLY A 515 -11.09 11.24 1.02
C GLY A 515 -10.52 10.64 -0.27
N PHE A 516 -9.35 10.00 -0.18
CA PHE A 516 -8.63 9.38 -1.29
C PHE A 516 -9.21 8.01 -1.64
N LEU A 517 -9.41 7.16 -0.64
CA LEU A 517 -10.04 5.85 -0.76
C LEU A 517 -10.89 5.60 0.48
N ASP A 518 -12.05 4.96 0.32
CA ASP A 518 -12.80 4.39 1.44
C ASP A 518 -12.90 2.88 1.26
N VAL A 519 -12.31 2.14 2.20
CA VAL A 519 -12.34 0.69 2.19
C VAL A 519 -13.67 0.24 2.78
N ILE A 520 -14.64 -0.05 1.90
CA ILE A 520 -15.95 -0.59 2.29
C ILE A 520 -15.80 -2.09 2.53
N ASN A 521 -15.66 -2.47 3.79
CA ASN A 521 -15.83 -3.85 4.20
C ASN A 521 -17.32 -4.22 4.09
N LYS A 522 -17.73 -4.81 2.95
CA LYS A 522 -19.07 -5.39 2.80
C LYS A 522 -19.21 -6.59 3.73
N THR A 523 -19.50 -6.37 5.01
CA THR A 523 -19.93 -7.38 6.01
C THR A 523 -20.24 -6.74 7.36
N ALA A 524 -20.99 -5.63 7.37
CA ALA A 524 -21.87 -5.32 8.51
C ALA A 524 -23.28 -5.66 8.04
N GLY A 525 -23.68 -6.90 8.31
CA GLY A 525 -25.00 -7.47 8.06
C GLY A 525 -25.31 -8.48 9.13
#